data_AF-A0A2N5K4I3-F1
#
_entry.id   AF-A0A2N5K4I3-F1
#
_cell.length_a   1.000
_cell.length_b   1.000
_cell.length_c   1.000
_cell.angle_alpha   90.00
_cell.angle_beta   90.00
_cell.angle_gamma   90.00
#
_symmetry.space_group_name_H-M   'P 1'
#
loop_
_entity.id
_entity.type
_entity.pdbx_description
1 polymer ?
#
loop_
_entity_poly.entity_id
_entity_poly.type
_entity_poly.pdbx_seq_one_letter_code
_entity_poly.pdbx_strand_id
1 'polypeptide(L)'
;MEQGSAMKIERIETAYYRLPLEAVGDAGHGLLDSEELITLRLHAEGLEAHGYTYTIGKGGRAVQAVIDHDLAPILVGQDANDIQRLWNMMWQRLLYVGRGGLAAFAIAAVDVALWDLHGLRDQKP
;
A
#
# COMPACT_ATOMS: atom_id res chain seq x y z
N MET A 1 -20.05 -10.11 23.44
CA MET A 1 -18.95 -9.43 22.74
C MET A 1 -19.62 -8.62 21.65
N GLU A 2 -19.70 -7.29 21.81
CA GLU A 2 -20.25 -6.43 20.76
C GLU A 2 -19.43 -6.65 19.49
N GLN A 3 -20.09 -7.11 18.42
CA GLN A 3 -19.48 -7.09 17.10
C GLN A 3 -19.34 -5.61 16.73
N GLY A 4 -18.12 -5.09 16.75
CA GLY A 4 -17.84 -3.74 16.25
C GLY A 4 -18.41 -3.60 14.83
N SER A 5 -19.00 -2.44 14.53
CA SER A 5 -19.52 -2.17 13.19
C SER A 5 -18.44 -2.46 12.14
N ALA A 6 -18.81 -3.17 11.07
CA ALA A 6 -17.88 -3.47 9.97
C ALA A 6 -17.34 -2.16 9.39
N MET A 7 -16.03 -2.05 9.24
CA MET A 7 -15.38 -0.85 8.71
C MET A 7 -15.10 -1.06 7.22
N LYS A 8 -16.05 -0.68 6.38
CA LYS A 8 -15.99 -1.02 4.96
C LYS A 8 -15.04 -0.10 4.21
N ILE A 9 -14.11 -0.69 3.44
CA ILE A 9 -13.25 0.07 2.52
C ILE A 9 -14.12 0.60 1.39
N GLU A 10 -14.20 1.92 1.25
CA GLU A 10 -15.02 2.59 0.24
C GLU A 10 -14.22 2.90 -1.02
N ARG A 11 -12.98 3.34 -0.85
CA ARG A 11 -12.14 3.83 -1.95
C ARG A 11 -10.65 3.74 -1.59
N ILE A 12 -9.84 3.43 -2.59
CA ILE A 12 -8.38 3.47 -2.52
C ILE A 12 -7.90 4.37 -3.66
N GLU A 13 -7.01 5.31 -3.35
CA GLU A 13 -6.36 6.17 -4.33
C GLU A 13 -4.85 6.11 -4.17
N THR A 14 -4.14 6.13 -5.29
CA THR A 14 -2.69 6.21 -5.28
C THR A 14 -2.19 7.49 -5.93
N ALA A 15 -1.02 7.94 -5.48
CA ALA A 15 -0.25 8.95 -6.18
C ALA A 15 1.21 8.50 -6.29
N TYR A 16 1.86 8.92 -7.37
CA TYR A 16 3.24 8.62 -7.68
C TYR A 16 4.05 9.91 -7.76
N TYR A 17 5.16 9.94 -7.05
CA TYR A 17 6.13 11.02 -7.07
C TYR A 17 7.49 10.47 -7.45
N ARG A 18 8.21 11.21 -8.30
CA ARG A 18 9.63 10.97 -8.56
C ARG A 18 10.42 12.15 -8.00
N LEU A 19 11.21 11.88 -6.97
CA LEU A 19 11.96 12.87 -6.21
C LEU A 19 13.39 12.90 -6.76
N PRO A 20 13.87 14.04 -7.29
CA PRO A 20 15.25 14.14 -7.73
C PRO A 20 16.20 14.14 -6.54
N LEU A 21 17.33 13.45 -6.67
CA LEU A 21 18.42 13.43 -5.70
C LEU A 21 19.70 13.99 -6.31
N GLU A 22 20.60 14.46 -5.45
CA GLU A 22 21.99 14.65 -5.85
C GLU A 22 22.60 13.28 -6.14
N ALA A 23 23.30 13.16 -7.28
CA ALA A 23 23.74 11.88 -7.79
C ALA A 23 24.83 11.26 -6.91
N VAL A 24 24.51 10.14 -6.26
CA VAL A 24 25.43 9.42 -5.36
C VAL A 24 25.62 7.99 -5.83
N GLY A 25 26.85 7.50 -5.74
CA GLY A 25 27.16 6.10 -6.01
C GLY A 25 26.60 5.21 -4.91
N ASP A 26 25.83 4.19 -5.29
CA ASP A 26 25.24 3.22 -4.38
C ASP A 26 25.96 1.86 -4.48
N ALA A 27 25.97 1.12 -3.37
CA ALA A 27 26.71 -0.10 -3.07
C ALA A 27 26.50 -1.25 -4.09
N GLY A 28 26.94 -1.06 -5.33
CA GLY A 28 26.76 -1.97 -6.45
C GLY A 28 25.56 -1.68 -7.37
N HIS A 29 24.69 -0.73 -7.04
CA HIS A 29 23.47 -0.43 -7.84
C HIS A 29 23.68 0.67 -8.89
N GLY A 30 24.89 1.22 -8.98
CA GLY A 30 25.24 2.29 -9.91
C GLY A 30 24.97 3.67 -9.33
N LEU A 31 24.73 4.63 -10.22
CA LEU A 31 24.42 6.00 -9.84
C LEU A 31 22.93 6.13 -9.52
N LEU A 32 22.61 6.61 -8.31
CA LEU A 32 21.25 6.95 -7.93
C LEU A 32 21.04 8.46 -8.11
N ASP A 33 20.04 8.83 -8.90
CA ASP A 33 19.70 10.24 -9.17
C ASP A 33 18.25 10.58 -8.77
N SER A 34 17.48 9.58 -8.32
CA SER A 34 16.09 9.75 -7.97
C SER A 34 15.58 8.63 -7.07
N GLU A 35 14.62 9.01 -6.24
CA GLU A 35 13.74 8.11 -5.49
C GLU A 35 12.33 8.21 -6.07
N GLU A 36 11.54 7.15 -5.91
CA GLU A 36 10.12 7.18 -6.24
C GLU A 36 9.32 6.90 -4.97
N LEU A 37 8.30 7.71 -4.72
CA LEU A 37 7.37 7.55 -3.61
C LEU A 37 5.99 7.24 -4.17
N ILE A 38 5.39 6.16 -3.68
CA ILE A 38 4.03 5.76 -3.99
C ILE A 38 3.22 5.92 -2.72
N THR A 39 2.31 6.89 -2.70
CA THR A 39 1.41 7.13 -1.57
C THR A 39 0.06 6.50 -1.87
N LEU A 40 -0.60 5.98 -0.84
CA LEU A 40 -1.91 5.37 -0.88
C LEU A 40 -2.82 6.05 0.14
N ARG A 41 -4.01 6.45 -0.29
CA ARG A 41 -5.09 6.93 0.58
C ARG A 41 -6.23 5.95 0.57
N LEU A 42 -6.61 5.46 1.74
CA LEU A 42 -7.68 4.48 1.95
C LEU A 42 -8.80 5.16 2.72
N HIS A 43 -10.01 5.14 2.16
CA HIS A 43 -11.19 5.74 2.77
C HIS A 43 -12.13 4.66 3.30
N ALA A 44 -12.55 4.79 4.55
CA ALA A 44 -13.52 3.89 5.18
C ALA A 44 -14.28 4.62 6.30
N GLU A 45 -15.61 4.62 6.24
CA GLU A 45 -16.49 5.14 7.31
C GLU A 45 -16.14 6.59 7.72
N GLY A 46 -15.82 7.43 6.74
CA GLY A 46 -15.44 8.84 6.95
C GLY A 46 -14.00 9.07 7.45
N LEU A 47 -13.21 8.01 7.65
CA LEU A 47 -11.77 8.11 7.93
C LEU A 47 -10.97 8.04 6.61
N GLU A 48 -9.84 8.75 6.59
CA GLU A 48 -8.85 8.71 5.52
C GLU A 48 -7.51 8.28 6.12
N ALA A 49 -7.10 7.05 5.79
CA ALA A 49 -5.86 6.45 6.23
C ALA A 49 -4.80 6.47 5.14
N HIS A 50 -3.54 6.49 5.54
CA HIS A 50 -2.39 6.70 4.68
C HIS A 50 -1.44 5.51 4.71
N GLY A 51 -1.07 5.06 3.53
CA GLY A 51 0.00 4.10 3.32
C GLY A 51 1.01 4.65 2.34
N TYR A 52 2.20 4.06 2.31
CA TYR A 52 3.19 4.39 1.32
C TYR A 52 4.18 3.25 1.12
N THR A 53 4.88 3.33 0.00
CA THR A 53 6.11 2.58 -0.22
C THR A 53 7.02 3.41 -1.12
N TYR A 54 8.28 2.99 -1.24
CA TYR A 54 9.25 3.71 -2.05
C TYR A 54 10.11 2.74 -2.86
N THR A 55 10.68 3.25 -3.93
CA THR A 55 11.71 2.59 -4.71
C THR A 55 12.84 3.58 -4.98
N ILE A 56 13.99 3.06 -5.41
CA ILE A 56 15.15 3.89 -5.72
C ILE A 56 15.28 3.98 -7.24
N GLY A 57 14.52 4.91 -7.82
CA GLY A 57 14.58 5.32 -9.23
C GLY A 57 13.94 4.37 -10.25
N LYS A 58 13.50 3.16 -9.84
CA LYS A 58 12.90 2.16 -10.74
C LYS A 58 11.75 1.40 -10.07
N GLY A 59 10.69 1.17 -10.84
CA GLY A 59 9.60 0.26 -10.47
C GLY A 59 8.41 0.91 -9.78
N GLY A 60 8.48 2.19 -9.39
CA GLY A 60 7.40 2.85 -8.64
C GLY A 60 6.06 2.88 -9.38
N ARG A 61 6.06 3.18 -10.69
CA ARG A 61 4.82 3.09 -11.50
C ARG A 61 4.28 1.67 -11.64
N ALA A 62 5.16 0.67 -11.63
CA ALA A 62 4.73 -0.73 -11.68
C ALA A 62 4.10 -1.16 -10.35
N VAL A 63 4.65 -0.71 -9.21
CA VAL A 63 4.03 -0.89 -7.89
C VAL A 63 2.66 -0.21 -7.86
N GLN A 64 2.56 1.04 -8.32
CA GLN A 64 1.29 1.76 -8.41
C GLN A 64 0.25 0.98 -9.22
N ALA A 65 0.63 0.45 -10.39
CA ALA A 65 -0.25 -0.34 -11.24
C ALA A 65 -0.77 -1.62 -10.54
N VAL A 66 0.07 -2.31 -9.76
CA VAL A 66 -0.37 -3.48 -8.97
C VAL A 66 -1.40 -3.07 -7.91
N ILE A 67 -1.19 -1.94 -7.25
CA ILE A 67 -2.17 -1.43 -6.27
C ILE A 67 -3.50 -1.12 -6.98
N ASP A 68 -3.46 -0.32 -8.04
CA ASP A 68 -4.66 0.20 -8.70
C ASP A 68 -5.47 -0.90 -9.41
N HIS A 69 -4.79 -1.85 -10.06
CA HIS A 69 -5.44 -2.84 -10.94
C HIS A 69 -5.61 -4.21 -10.31
N ASP A 70 -4.75 -4.62 -9.38
CA ASP A 70 -4.78 -5.98 -8.82
C ASP A 70 -5.27 -6.05 -7.38
N LEU A 71 -4.97 -5.03 -6.56
CA LEU A 71 -5.30 -5.01 -5.12
C LEU A 71 -6.56 -4.21 -4.81
N ALA A 72 -6.65 -2.95 -5.27
CA ALA A 72 -7.80 -2.09 -4.97
C ALA A 72 -9.16 -2.73 -5.33
N PRO A 73 -9.33 -3.41 -6.50
CA PRO A 73 -10.61 -4.03 -6.85
C PRO A 73 -11.07 -5.16 -5.93
N ILE A 74 -10.14 -5.86 -5.25
CA ILE A 74 -10.49 -6.95 -4.33
C ILE A 74 -10.66 -6.47 -2.89
N LEU A 75 -10.11 -5.30 -2.55
CA LEU A 75 -10.15 -4.70 -1.22
C LEU A 75 -11.37 -3.81 -1.02
N VAL A 76 -11.77 -3.05 -2.05
CA VAL A 76 -12.96 -2.21 -1.97
C VAL A 76 -14.18 -3.06 -1.65
N GLY A 77 -14.91 -2.64 -0.63
CA GLY A 77 -16.08 -3.31 -0.10
C GLY A 77 -15.80 -4.37 0.97
N GLN A 78 -14.53 -4.67 1.28
CA GLN A 78 -14.16 -5.54 2.39
C GLN A 78 -14.19 -4.81 3.73
N ASP A 79 -14.36 -5.57 4.82
CA ASP A 79 -14.16 -5.07 6.18
C ASP A 79 -12.66 -4.96 6.49
N ALA A 80 -12.22 -3.74 6.84
CA ALA A 80 -10.85 -3.37 7.20
C ALA A 80 -10.44 -3.83 8.61
N ASN A 81 -11.38 -4.29 9.44
CA ASN A 81 -11.06 -4.73 10.81
C ASN A 81 -10.20 -5.99 10.87
N ASP A 82 -10.27 -6.85 9.84
CA ASP A 82 -9.50 -8.11 9.76
C ASP A 82 -8.31 -7.97 8.81
N ILE A 83 -7.28 -7.23 9.27
CA ILE A 83 -6.05 -6.94 8.50
C ILE A 83 -5.37 -8.23 8.06
N GLN A 84 -5.31 -9.25 8.91
CA GLN A 84 -4.66 -10.53 8.60
C GLN A 84 -5.35 -11.26 7.44
N ARG A 85 -6.69 -11.27 7.41
CA ARG A 85 -7.46 -11.84 6.30
C ARG A 85 -7.24 -11.05 5.00
N LEU A 86 -7.22 -9.72 5.07
CA LEU A 86 -6.95 -8.87 3.91
C LEU A 86 -5.54 -9.09 3.36
N TRP A 87 -4.53 -9.16 4.24
CA TRP A 87 -3.16 -9.48 3.86
C TRP A 87 -3.06 -10.81 3.14
N ASN A 88 -3.69 -11.87 3.70
CA ASN A 88 -3.74 -13.18 3.07
C ASN A 88 -4.46 -13.14 1.71
N MET A 89 -5.53 -12.37 1.58
CA MET A 89 -6.25 -12.19 0.33
C MET A 89 -5.37 -11.56 -0.74
N MET A 90 -4.63 -10.49 -0.41
CA MET A 90 -3.68 -9.86 -1.34
C MET A 90 -2.56 -10.81 -1.74
N TRP A 91 -2.00 -11.54 -0.78
CA TRP A 91 -0.96 -12.54 -1.04
C TRP A 91 -1.44 -13.64 -2.00
N GLN A 92 -2.64 -14.18 -1.79
CA GLN A 92 -3.22 -15.20 -2.66
C GLN A 92 -3.57 -14.65 -4.04
N ARG A 93 -4.09 -13.41 -4.12
CA ARG A 93 -4.38 -12.72 -5.39
C ARG A 93 -3.14 -12.62 -6.28
N LEU A 94 -1.99 -12.37 -5.68
CA LEU A 94 -0.71 -12.18 -6.37
C LEU A 94 0.14 -13.45 -6.44
N LEU A 95 -0.39 -14.64 -6.09
CA LEU A 95 0.41 -15.86 -5.97
C LEU A 95 1.22 -16.23 -7.23
N TYR A 96 0.67 -15.99 -8.42
CA TYR A 96 1.31 -16.31 -9.71
C TYR A 96 2.32 -15.26 -10.19
N VAL A 97 2.22 -14.03 -9.71
CA VAL A 97 2.98 -12.87 -10.21
C VAL A 97 3.77 -12.15 -9.10
N GLY A 98 3.80 -12.74 -7.90
CA GLY A 98 4.38 -12.18 -6.68
C GLY A 98 5.39 -13.12 -6.02
N ARG A 99 5.27 -13.29 -4.69
CA ARG A 99 6.26 -13.91 -3.77
C ARG A 99 7.49 -13.04 -3.47
N GLY A 100 7.34 -11.73 -3.56
CA GLY A 100 8.42 -10.75 -3.36
C GLY A 100 8.37 -9.68 -4.43
N GLY A 101 9.46 -8.93 -4.56
CA GLY A 101 9.57 -7.87 -5.57
C GLY A 101 8.43 -6.86 -5.48
N LEU A 102 8.02 -6.32 -6.62
CA LEU A 102 7.02 -5.24 -6.72
C LEU A 102 5.68 -5.57 -6.05
N ALA A 103 5.27 -6.84 -6.05
CA ALA A 103 4.06 -7.30 -5.36
C ALA A 103 4.15 -7.08 -3.84
N ALA A 104 5.32 -7.31 -3.24
CA ALA A 104 5.52 -7.08 -1.81
C ALA A 104 5.51 -5.58 -1.46
N PHE A 105 6.07 -4.71 -2.32
CA PHE A 105 5.98 -3.25 -2.15
C PHE A 105 4.52 -2.78 -2.19
N ALA A 106 3.73 -3.30 -3.14
CA ALA A 106 2.31 -2.98 -3.25
C ALA A 106 1.51 -3.42 -2.01
N ILE A 107 1.74 -4.67 -1.54
CA ILE A 107 1.11 -5.17 -0.30
C ILE A 107 1.53 -4.31 0.90
N ALA A 108 2.80 -3.95 1.02
CA ALA A 108 3.28 -3.13 2.13
C ALA A 108 2.60 -1.76 2.18
N ALA A 109 2.42 -1.09 1.03
CA ALA A 109 1.71 0.19 0.98
C ALA A 109 0.26 0.08 1.47
N VAL A 110 -0.44 -0.99 1.09
CA VAL A 110 -1.81 -1.25 1.57
C VAL A 110 -1.82 -1.60 3.06
N ASP A 111 -0.93 -2.46 3.51
CA ASP A 111 -0.86 -2.92 4.90
C ASP A 111 -0.62 -1.75 5.87
N VAL A 112 0.29 -0.84 5.52
CA VAL A 112 0.52 0.39 6.30
C VAL A 112 -0.76 1.23 6.38
N ALA A 113 -1.51 1.38 5.28
CA ALA A 113 -2.78 2.13 5.30
C ALA A 113 -3.84 1.45 6.17
N LEU A 114 -3.91 0.13 6.19
CA LEU A 114 -4.83 -0.62 7.05
C LEU A 114 -4.49 -0.45 8.54
N TRP A 115 -3.19 -0.41 8.87
CA TRP A 115 -2.73 -0.16 10.23
C TRP A 115 -2.94 1.29 10.66
N ASP A 116 -2.71 2.26 9.78
CA ASP A 116 -3.04 3.67 10.04
C ASP A 116 -4.54 3.83 10.30
N LEU A 117 -5.40 3.19 9.49
CA LEU A 117 -6.85 3.18 9.71
C LEU A 117 -7.22 2.59 11.08
N HIS A 118 -6.57 1.49 11.47
CA HIS A 118 -6.77 0.86 12.78
C HIS A 118 -6.38 1.81 13.93
N GLY A 119 -5.25 2.50 13.81
CA GLY A 119 -4.80 3.51 14.77
C GLY A 119 -5.77 4.69 14.88
N LEU A 120 -6.22 5.23 13.73
CA LEU A 120 -7.21 6.32 13.67
C LEU A 120 -8.54 5.93 14.31
N ARG A 121 -9.06 4.73 14.02
CA ARG A 121 -10.29 4.19 14.62
C ARG A 121 -10.19 4.10 16.14
N ASP A 122 -9.07 3.55 16.62
CA ASP A 122 -8.84 3.30 18.05
C ASP A 122 -8.33 4.53 18.80
N GLN A 123 -8.02 5.61 18.09
CA GLN A 123 -7.36 6.82 18.62
C GLN A 123 -6.05 6.48 19.33
N LYS A 124 -5.24 5.62 18.69
CA LYS A 124 -3.93 5.18 19.20
C LYS A 124 -2.81 5.65 18.28
N PRO A 125 -1.63 6.02 18.84
CA PRO A 125 -0.44 6.30 18.05
C PRO A 125 0.14 5.04 17.40
#